data_AF-A0A349UPP2-F1
#
_entry.id   AF-A0A349UPP2-F1
#
_cell.length_a   1.000
_cell.length_b   1.000
_cell.length_c   1.000
_cell.angle_alpha   90.00
_cell.angle_beta   90.00
_cell.angle_gamma   90.00
#
_symmetry.space_group_name_H-M   'P 1'
#
loop_
_entity.id
_entity.type
_entity.pdbx_description
1 polymer ?
#
loop_
_entity_poly.entity_id
_entity_poly.type
_entity_poly.pdbx_seq_one_letter_code
_entity_poly.pdbx_strand_id
1 'polypeptide(L)'
;MPDVSVPWGAGELQFALPENWRVQQIAKASLRAAPDDWQQHLARALNQPTSGPPLGRLLQARRKGRIAIVVEDLTRTSPLSEILELIMREMHHAEVSDENLEIVVASGMHPPMTAEQARAKIGPLADAIRWRCNPWQTRGAHVRVGRAGRLDVEIDRGLLDADLRILVSSVSAHLQAGFGGGYKMLVPGCASLETIRALHRLGVSRTPRALAGTAREQNSMRQAIDDAGELIDQAHGTSFSVQYLLDDHDRPAFVGAGEVLPTQQMLAKRCAVACGVVVPERADVLITNAAPRDHDLWQSFKCIANTRWAARPNGVIVCLARCEGGTEGMNIPRWPLSPAWTRRTIRTLGSEAISSLITRLLPHLAGDAAFFIRMAVQAVHRNPIFLVSPTLHETLGSFPGLELFATVEQAADAARAILGDGPQRVTVFPEGGITFPVAAG
;
A
#
# COMPACT_ATOMS: atom_id res chain seq x y z
N MET A 1 26.59 2.06 24.23
CA MET A 1 25.90 2.96 23.26
C MET A 1 24.78 2.14 22.64
N PRO A 2 23.61 2.71 22.31
CA PRO A 2 22.56 1.94 21.66
C PRO A 2 23.06 1.44 20.29
N ASP A 3 22.80 0.17 19.98
CA ASP A 3 23.31 -0.49 18.77
C ASP A 3 22.43 -0.20 17.54
N VAL A 4 21.19 0.25 17.74
CA VAL A 4 20.22 0.53 16.68
C VAL A 4 19.35 1.75 17.04
N SER A 5 19.07 2.60 16.04
CA SER A 5 18.09 3.68 16.10
C SER A 5 17.13 3.61 14.91
N VAL A 6 15.83 3.79 15.15
CA VAL A 6 14.78 3.79 14.11
C VAL A 6 13.78 4.95 14.33
N PRO A 7 13.13 5.48 13.26
CA PRO A 7 12.08 6.48 13.40
C PRO A 7 10.95 6.04 14.33
N TRP A 8 10.49 6.92 15.21
CA TRP A 8 9.42 6.63 16.17
C TRP A 8 8.62 7.90 16.49
N GLY A 9 7.56 8.14 15.73
CA GLY A 9 6.81 9.40 15.77
C GLY A 9 7.68 10.58 15.38
N ALA A 10 7.67 11.65 16.17
CA ALA A 10 8.48 12.84 15.92
C ALA A 10 9.96 12.66 16.33
N GLY A 11 10.33 11.52 16.91
CA GLY A 11 11.69 11.25 17.37
C GLY A 11 12.20 9.89 16.88
N GLU A 12 13.07 9.28 17.69
CA GLU A 12 13.67 7.98 17.39
C GLU A 12 13.49 7.02 18.57
N LEU A 13 13.33 5.73 18.27
CA LEU A 13 13.43 4.65 19.24
C LEU A 13 14.84 4.06 19.17
N GLN A 14 15.56 4.17 20.28
CA GLN A 14 16.90 3.63 20.45
C GLN A 14 16.86 2.42 21.38
N PHE A 15 17.55 1.35 21.01
CA PHE A 15 17.62 0.13 21.80
C PHE A 15 18.96 -0.59 21.60
N ALA A 16 19.32 -1.41 22.58
CA ALA A 16 20.48 -2.29 22.50
C ALA A 16 20.06 -3.68 22.03
N LEU A 17 20.95 -4.37 21.34
CA LEU A 17 20.76 -5.78 20.98
C LEU A 17 21.51 -6.67 21.97
N PRO A 18 21.09 -7.94 22.14
CA PRO A 18 21.91 -8.91 22.88
C PRO A 18 23.35 -8.98 22.35
N GLU A 19 24.34 -9.16 23.23
CA GLU A 19 25.77 -9.06 22.86
C GLU A 19 26.21 -10.03 21.75
N ASN A 20 25.55 -11.19 21.67
CA ASN A 20 25.78 -12.23 20.67
C ASN A 20 25.03 -11.96 19.34
N TRP A 21 24.22 -10.91 19.26
CA TRP A 21 23.57 -10.49 18.03
C TRP A 21 24.49 -9.50 17.29
N ARG A 22 24.67 -9.72 16.00
CA ARG A 22 25.50 -8.88 15.14
C ARG A 22 24.63 -8.25 14.07
N VAL A 23 24.56 -6.91 14.09
CA VAL A 23 23.92 -6.13 13.02
C VAL A 23 24.72 -6.31 11.74
N GLN A 24 24.15 -7.03 10.79
CA GLN A 24 24.73 -7.22 9.46
C GLN A 24 24.44 -6.01 8.56
N GLN A 25 23.24 -5.43 8.68
CA GLN A 25 22.80 -4.35 7.81
C GLN A 25 21.69 -3.50 8.46
N ILE A 26 21.79 -2.18 8.30
CA ILE A 26 20.67 -1.24 8.47
C ILE A 26 20.16 -0.86 7.08
N ALA A 27 19.04 -1.45 6.68
CA ALA A 27 18.42 -1.35 5.36
C ALA A 27 17.53 -0.10 5.26
N LYS A 28 18.14 1.06 4.98
CA LYS A 28 17.44 2.34 4.79
C LYS A 28 17.01 2.55 3.34
N ALA A 29 15.97 3.35 3.14
CA ALA A 29 15.65 3.87 1.81
C ALA A 29 16.75 4.84 1.34
N SER A 30 16.88 4.98 0.02
CA SER A 30 17.70 5.99 -0.66
C SER A 30 16.85 7.04 -1.39
N LEU A 31 15.60 7.18 -0.96
CA LEU A 31 14.69 8.18 -1.52
C LEU A 31 15.19 9.59 -1.16
N ARG A 32 15.24 10.46 -2.17
CA ARG A 32 15.65 11.85 -1.98
C ARG A 32 14.49 12.65 -1.41
N ALA A 33 14.80 13.63 -0.57
CA ALA A 33 13.84 14.64 -0.14
C ALA A 33 13.24 15.37 -1.36
N ALA A 34 12.01 15.83 -1.21
CA ALA A 34 11.36 16.63 -2.23
C ALA A 34 12.09 17.96 -2.42
N PRO A 35 12.27 18.39 -3.68
CA PRO A 35 12.79 19.72 -3.95
C PRO A 35 11.77 20.77 -3.52
N ASP A 36 12.25 21.94 -3.10
CA ASP A 36 11.38 23.04 -2.66
C ASP A 36 10.45 23.55 -3.78
N ASP A 37 10.82 23.33 -5.04
CA ASP A 37 10.07 23.71 -6.23
C ASP A 37 9.31 22.54 -6.89
N TRP A 38 8.91 21.51 -6.14
CA TRP A 38 8.19 20.35 -6.69
C TRP A 38 6.91 20.74 -7.45
N GLN A 39 6.22 21.83 -7.07
CA GLN A 39 5.06 22.35 -7.80
C GLN A 39 5.43 22.77 -9.23
N GLN A 40 6.63 23.35 -9.43
CA GLN A 40 7.14 23.70 -10.76
C GLN A 40 7.46 22.43 -11.56
N HIS A 41 8.01 21.40 -10.92
CA HIS A 41 8.24 20.11 -11.56
C HIS A 41 6.93 19.46 -12.02
N LEU A 42 5.87 19.54 -11.21
CA LEU A 42 4.55 19.03 -11.59
C LEU A 42 3.97 19.85 -12.74
N ALA A 43 3.99 21.18 -12.68
CA ALA A 43 3.52 22.03 -13.78
C ALA A 43 4.27 21.75 -15.10
N ARG A 44 5.59 21.52 -15.04
CA ARG A 44 6.38 21.07 -16.20
C ARG A 44 5.94 19.70 -16.69
N ALA A 45 5.69 18.73 -15.80
CA ALA A 45 5.24 17.41 -16.18
C ALA A 45 3.86 17.41 -16.86
N LEU A 46 2.94 18.30 -16.46
CA LEU A 46 1.63 18.45 -17.12
C LEU A 46 1.77 18.98 -18.56
N ASN A 47 2.75 19.88 -18.79
CA ASN A 47 3.02 20.53 -20.08
C ASN A 47 3.99 19.76 -20.98
N GLN A 48 4.85 18.93 -20.39
CA GLN A 48 5.86 18.10 -21.05
C GLN A 48 5.82 16.70 -20.41
N PRO A 49 4.75 15.93 -20.69
CA PRO A 49 4.56 14.63 -20.06
C PRO A 49 5.66 13.65 -20.48
N THR A 50 5.88 12.64 -19.64
CA THR A 50 6.82 11.54 -19.90
C THR A 50 6.43 10.75 -21.14
N SER A 51 5.13 10.71 -21.45
CA SER A 51 4.54 10.01 -22.59
C SER A 51 3.20 10.63 -22.98
N GLY A 52 2.88 10.60 -24.27
CA GLY A 52 1.62 11.11 -24.81
C GLY A 52 1.53 12.65 -24.91
N PRO A 53 0.35 13.18 -25.27
CA PRO A 53 0.11 14.62 -25.37
C PRO A 53 0.02 15.29 -23.99
N PRO A 54 0.37 16.58 -23.88
CA PRO A 54 0.23 17.34 -22.63
C PRO A 54 -1.24 17.49 -22.22
N LEU A 55 -1.46 17.66 -20.91
CA LEU A 55 -2.81 17.71 -20.33
C LEU A 55 -3.66 18.79 -21.00
N GLY A 56 -3.13 20.00 -21.16
CA GLY A 56 -3.84 21.11 -21.79
C GLY A 56 -4.38 20.77 -23.19
N ARG A 57 -3.66 19.99 -24.00
CA ARG A 57 -4.15 19.56 -25.33
C ARG A 57 -5.29 18.55 -25.24
N LEU A 58 -5.22 17.61 -24.29
CA LEU A 58 -6.29 16.64 -24.06
C LEU A 58 -7.58 17.34 -23.60
N LEU A 59 -7.43 18.34 -22.72
CA LEU A 59 -8.52 19.17 -22.23
C LEU A 59 -9.14 20.03 -23.33
N GLN A 60 -8.33 20.73 -24.13
CA GLN A 60 -8.84 21.54 -25.25
C GLN A 60 -9.64 20.70 -26.26
N ALA A 61 -9.17 19.49 -26.57
CA ALA A 61 -9.88 18.56 -27.44
C ALA A 61 -11.24 18.08 -26.87
N ARG A 62 -11.44 18.23 -25.55
CA ARG A 62 -12.62 17.77 -24.80
C ARG A 62 -13.21 18.89 -23.93
N ARG A 63 -13.09 20.15 -24.33
CA ARG A 63 -13.52 21.31 -23.51
C ARG A 63 -15.00 21.29 -23.11
N LYS A 64 -15.84 20.60 -23.88
CA LYS A 64 -17.28 20.38 -23.62
C LYS A 64 -17.61 18.96 -23.11
N GLY A 65 -16.59 18.12 -22.96
CA GLY A 65 -16.73 16.74 -22.51
C GLY A 65 -16.73 16.64 -20.99
N ARG A 66 -17.19 15.52 -20.47
CA ARG A 66 -17.17 15.22 -19.03
C ARG A 66 -15.77 14.82 -18.60
N ILE A 67 -15.26 15.45 -17.54
CA ILE A 67 -13.93 15.22 -17.02
C ILE A 67 -14.04 14.71 -15.59
N ALA A 68 -13.37 13.60 -15.29
CA ALA A 68 -13.31 13.06 -13.94
C ALA A 68 -11.88 13.13 -13.40
N ILE A 69 -11.66 13.74 -12.24
CA ILE A 69 -10.36 13.67 -11.55
C ILE A 69 -10.47 12.59 -10.47
N VAL A 70 -9.75 11.49 -10.68
CA VAL A 70 -9.75 10.35 -9.77
C VAL A 70 -8.60 10.50 -8.76
N VAL A 71 -8.93 10.63 -7.49
CA VAL A 71 -7.97 10.96 -6.42
C VAL A 71 -7.92 9.88 -5.33
N GLU A 72 -6.82 9.85 -4.59
CA GLU A 72 -6.66 8.97 -3.43
C GLU A 72 -7.50 9.41 -2.23
N ASP A 73 -7.80 8.46 -1.34
CA ASP A 73 -8.56 8.69 -0.11
C ASP A 73 -7.69 9.12 1.08
N LEU A 74 -8.29 9.13 2.28
CA LEU A 74 -7.65 9.53 3.55
C LEU A 74 -6.50 8.63 3.99
N THR A 75 -6.39 7.41 3.47
CA THR A 75 -5.30 6.49 3.83
C THR A 75 -3.98 6.83 3.13
N ARG A 76 -3.96 7.97 2.43
CA ARG A 76 -2.81 8.52 1.74
C ARG A 76 -2.61 9.98 2.12
N THR A 77 -1.35 10.34 2.20
CA THR A 77 -0.89 11.56 2.87
C THR A 77 -0.42 12.65 1.89
N SER A 78 -0.61 12.47 0.58
CA SER A 78 -0.13 13.44 -0.41
C SER A 78 -0.72 14.85 -0.22
N PRO A 79 -0.02 15.90 -0.71
CA PRO A 79 -0.51 17.28 -0.71
C PRO A 79 -1.54 17.46 -1.84
N LEU A 80 -2.65 16.74 -1.75
CA LEU A 80 -3.62 16.60 -2.83
C LEU A 80 -4.26 17.95 -3.21
N SER A 81 -4.56 18.83 -2.24
CA SER A 81 -5.06 20.19 -2.51
C SER A 81 -4.14 20.96 -3.47
N GLU A 82 -2.84 21.01 -3.18
CA GLU A 82 -1.85 21.71 -4.01
C GLU A 82 -1.69 21.07 -5.41
N ILE A 83 -1.76 19.74 -5.48
CA ILE A 83 -1.72 19.01 -6.76
C ILE A 83 -2.96 19.33 -7.60
N LEU A 84 -4.14 19.36 -6.98
CA LEU A 84 -5.40 19.68 -7.65
C LEU A 84 -5.43 21.13 -8.12
N GLU A 85 -4.90 22.08 -7.35
CA GLU A 85 -4.78 23.48 -7.79
C GLU A 85 -4.01 23.61 -9.10
N LEU A 86 -2.91 22.85 -9.26
CA LEU A 86 -2.13 22.85 -10.50
C LEU A 86 -2.89 22.22 -11.68
N ILE A 87 -3.66 21.15 -11.43
CA ILE A 87 -4.53 20.55 -12.44
C ILE A 87 -5.64 21.53 -12.85
N MET A 88 -6.24 22.24 -11.89
CA MET A 88 -7.31 23.21 -12.15
C MET A 88 -6.83 24.41 -12.97
N ARG A 89 -5.57 24.83 -12.84
CA ARG A 89 -4.98 25.85 -13.72
C ARG A 89 -5.01 25.42 -15.19
N GLU A 90 -4.68 24.17 -15.48
CA GLU A 90 -4.77 23.61 -16.84
C GLU A 90 -6.22 23.51 -17.32
N MET A 91 -7.17 23.17 -16.44
CA MET A 91 -8.61 23.15 -16.73
C MET A 91 -9.12 24.52 -17.15
N HIS A 92 -8.84 25.56 -16.35
CA HIS A 92 -9.28 26.92 -16.62
C HIS A 92 -8.65 27.48 -17.90
N HIS A 93 -7.37 27.21 -18.14
CA HIS A 93 -6.70 27.62 -19.37
C HIS A 93 -7.28 26.93 -20.62
N ALA A 94 -7.78 25.70 -20.49
CA ALA A 94 -8.47 24.99 -21.56
C ALA A 94 -9.97 25.36 -21.69
N GLU A 95 -10.46 26.29 -20.86
CA GLU A 95 -11.86 26.75 -20.82
C GLU A 95 -12.86 25.60 -20.55
N VAL A 96 -12.47 24.63 -19.71
CA VAL A 96 -13.37 23.57 -19.24
C VAL A 96 -14.29 24.15 -18.15
N SER A 97 -15.61 24.00 -18.34
CA SER A 97 -16.61 24.41 -17.34
C SER A 97 -16.59 23.50 -16.12
N ASP A 98 -16.67 24.07 -14.91
CA ASP A 98 -16.76 23.32 -13.65
C ASP A 98 -17.96 22.35 -13.61
N GLU A 99 -19.03 22.67 -14.35
CA GLU A 99 -20.20 21.81 -14.45
C GLU A 99 -19.92 20.46 -15.16
N ASN A 100 -18.83 20.39 -15.93
CA ASN A 100 -18.37 19.19 -16.61
C ASN A 100 -17.37 18.39 -15.78
N LEU A 101 -16.99 18.91 -14.61
CA LEU A 101 -16.00 18.31 -13.73
C LEU A 101 -16.67 17.51 -12.60
N GLU A 102 -16.05 16.39 -12.25
CA GLU A 102 -16.32 15.65 -11.02
C GLU A 102 -15.00 15.14 -10.42
N ILE A 103 -14.85 15.26 -9.11
CA ILE A 103 -13.77 14.60 -8.37
C ILE A 103 -14.28 13.26 -7.82
N VAL A 104 -13.65 12.16 -8.21
CA VAL A 104 -14.02 10.81 -7.77
C VAL A 104 -12.92 10.26 -6.87
N VAL A 105 -13.27 9.96 -5.63
CA VAL A 105 -12.34 9.42 -4.64
C VAL A 105 -12.30 7.90 -4.78
N ALA A 106 -11.12 7.39 -5.10
CA ALA A 106 -10.83 5.97 -5.34
C ALA A 106 -10.72 5.18 -4.02
N SER A 107 -11.83 5.09 -3.29
CA SER A 107 -11.89 4.52 -1.93
C SER A 107 -11.64 3.01 -1.87
N GLY A 108 -11.74 2.28 -3.00
CA GLY A 108 -11.72 0.82 -2.97
C GLY A 108 -12.81 0.27 -2.06
N MET A 109 -12.42 -0.33 -0.93
CA MET A 109 -13.34 -0.86 0.11
C MET A 109 -13.38 0.00 1.38
N HIS A 110 -12.74 1.17 1.37
CA HIS A 110 -12.71 2.05 2.54
C HIS A 110 -14.04 2.81 2.69
N PRO A 111 -14.40 3.19 3.93
CA PRO A 111 -15.57 4.03 4.16
C PRO A 111 -15.53 5.32 3.33
N PRO A 112 -16.70 5.83 2.88
CA PRO A 112 -16.77 7.11 2.20
C PRO A 112 -16.35 8.26 3.15
N MET A 113 -15.73 9.29 2.60
CA MET A 113 -15.35 10.49 3.36
C MET A 113 -16.59 11.31 3.75
N THR A 114 -16.54 11.91 4.94
CA THR A 114 -17.46 12.99 5.30
C THR A 114 -17.12 14.28 4.55
N ALA A 115 -18.04 15.26 4.54
CA ALA A 115 -17.76 16.56 3.93
C ALA A 115 -16.59 17.30 4.59
N GLU A 116 -16.43 17.17 5.91
CA GLU A 116 -15.30 17.74 6.64
C GLU A 116 -13.97 17.09 6.24
N GLN A 117 -13.94 15.76 6.15
CA GLN A 117 -12.77 15.02 5.68
C GLN A 117 -12.42 15.37 4.23
N ALA A 118 -13.43 15.55 3.38
CA ALA A 118 -13.23 16.00 2.01
C ALA A 118 -12.62 17.40 1.95
N ARG A 119 -13.09 18.37 2.76
CA ARG A 119 -12.46 19.70 2.84
C ARG A 119 -11.00 19.62 3.30
N ALA A 120 -10.70 18.75 4.27
CA ALA A 120 -9.33 18.56 4.73
C ALA A 120 -8.42 17.94 3.65
N LYS A 121 -8.93 17.00 2.84
CA LYS A 121 -8.14 16.26 1.84
C LYS A 121 -8.08 16.92 0.46
N ILE A 122 -9.21 17.41 -0.04
CA ILE A 122 -9.38 18.03 -1.37
C ILE A 122 -9.15 19.55 -1.31
N GLY A 123 -9.26 20.15 -0.12
CA GLY A 123 -9.07 21.58 0.07
C GLY A 123 -10.27 22.41 -0.41
N PRO A 124 -10.05 23.67 -0.84
CA PRO A 124 -11.11 24.59 -1.28
C PRO A 124 -12.02 24.03 -2.39
N LEU A 125 -11.49 23.10 -3.21
CA LEU A 125 -12.26 22.48 -4.29
C LEU A 125 -13.40 21.58 -3.80
N ALA A 126 -13.38 21.12 -2.55
CA ALA A 126 -14.46 20.32 -1.97
C ALA A 126 -15.79 21.09 -1.89
N ASP A 127 -15.73 22.43 -1.84
CA ASP A 127 -16.91 23.30 -1.80
C ASP A 127 -17.26 23.88 -3.19
N ALA A 128 -16.31 23.88 -4.14
CA ALA A 128 -16.48 24.45 -5.47
C ALA A 128 -16.87 23.42 -6.55
N ILE A 129 -16.35 22.20 -6.44
CA ILE A 129 -16.49 21.15 -7.46
C ILE A 129 -17.27 19.97 -6.87
N ARG A 130 -18.14 19.37 -7.67
CA ARG A 130 -18.85 18.14 -7.27
C ARG A 130 -17.83 17.03 -7.02
N TRP A 131 -17.98 16.34 -5.89
CA TRP A 131 -17.14 15.20 -5.56
C TRP A 131 -17.96 14.08 -4.93
N ARG A 132 -17.45 12.85 -5.07
CA ARG A 132 -18.02 11.66 -4.43
C ARG A 132 -16.97 10.57 -4.24
N CYS A 133 -17.28 9.61 -3.38
CA CYS A 133 -16.49 8.39 -3.22
C CYS A 133 -17.01 7.28 -4.15
N ASN A 134 -16.14 6.31 -4.48
CA ASN A 134 -16.57 5.08 -5.15
C ASN A 134 -17.72 4.42 -4.34
N PRO A 135 -18.91 4.21 -4.92
CA PRO A 135 -20.09 3.74 -4.21
C PRO A 135 -20.07 2.20 -4.05
N TRP A 136 -18.98 1.62 -3.53
CA TRP A 136 -18.76 0.16 -3.47
C TRP A 136 -19.81 -0.62 -2.65
N GLN A 137 -20.56 0.07 -1.78
CA GLN A 137 -21.67 -0.50 -1.00
C GLN A 137 -23.03 -0.38 -1.71
N THR A 138 -23.11 0.39 -2.80
CA THR A 138 -24.37 0.67 -3.50
C THR A 138 -24.64 -0.37 -4.57
N ARG A 139 -25.71 -1.15 -4.38
CA ARG A 139 -26.13 -2.17 -5.35
C ARG A 139 -26.45 -1.53 -6.70
N GLY A 140 -25.87 -2.06 -7.78
CA GLY A 140 -26.15 -1.64 -9.15
C GLY A 140 -25.45 -0.34 -9.59
N ALA A 141 -24.54 0.19 -8.77
CA ALA A 141 -23.73 1.35 -9.11
C ALA A 141 -22.56 1.02 -10.06
N HIS A 142 -22.15 -0.25 -10.14
CA HIS A 142 -21.08 -0.72 -11.02
C HIS A 142 -21.64 -1.40 -12.27
N VAL A 143 -20.88 -1.32 -13.37
CA VAL A 143 -21.21 -1.96 -14.65
C VAL A 143 -20.01 -2.79 -15.08
N ARG A 144 -20.28 -3.99 -15.59
CA ARG A 144 -19.26 -4.86 -16.19
C ARG A 144 -18.75 -4.25 -17.50
N VAL A 145 -17.45 -3.97 -17.56
CA VAL A 145 -16.78 -3.42 -18.74
C VAL A 145 -16.07 -4.48 -19.58
N GLY A 146 -15.72 -5.62 -18.98
CA GLY A 146 -15.06 -6.70 -19.69
C GLY A 146 -14.32 -7.65 -18.75
N ARG A 147 -13.25 -8.26 -19.27
CA ARG A 147 -12.45 -9.24 -18.54
C ARG A 147 -10.96 -9.01 -18.77
N ALA A 148 -10.19 -8.87 -17.70
CA ALA A 148 -8.74 -8.80 -17.70
C ALA A 148 -8.16 -10.15 -17.24
N GLY A 149 -7.81 -11.01 -18.21
CA GLY A 149 -7.42 -12.39 -17.94
C GLY A 149 -8.54 -13.18 -17.26
N ARG A 150 -8.38 -13.47 -15.96
CA ARG A 150 -9.40 -14.18 -15.15
C ARG A 150 -10.30 -13.24 -14.36
N LEU A 151 -9.97 -11.95 -14.29
CA LEU A 151 -10.70 -10.95 -13.53
C LEU A 151 -11.86 -10.41 -14.36
N ASP A 152 -13.09 -10.63 -13.91
CA ASP A 152 -14.22 -9.85 -14.41
C ASP A 152 -14.12 -8.43 -13.84
N VAL A 153 -14.22 -7.44 -14.72
CA VAL A 153 -13.99 -6.03 -14.36
C VAL A 153 -15.33 -5.32 -14.34
N GLU A 154 -15.72 -4.85 -13.16
CA GLU A 154 -16.87 -3.98 -12.95
C GLU A 154 -16.42 -2.67 -12.30
N ILE A 155 -16.78 -1.56 -12.93
CA ILE A 155 -16.38 -0.21 -12.54
C ILE A 155 -17.62 0.63 -12.28
N ASP A 156 -17.47 1.60 -11.39
CA ASP A 156 -18.46 2.64 -11.14
C ASP A 156 -18.97 3.28 -12.45
N ARG A 157 -20.28 3.19 -12.67
CA ARG A 157 -20.94 3.68 -13.88
C ARG A 157 -20.67 5.17 -14.11
N GLY A 158 -20.65 5.97 -13.04
CA GLY A 158 -20.46 7.42 -13.15
C GLY A 158 -19.10 7.79 -13.74
N LEU A 159 -18.11 6.91 -13.65
CA LEU A 159 -16.76 7.15 -14.14
C LEU A 159 -16.56 6.75 -15.63
N LEU A 160 -17.36 5.80 -16.13
CA LEU A 160 -17.31 5.36 -17.53
C LEU A 160 -17.85 6.41 -18.51
N ASP A 161 -18.58 7.36 -17.96
CA ASP A 161 -19.26 8.45 -18.64
C ASP A 161 -18.32 9.63 -18.96
N ALA A 162 -17.10 9.63 -18.40
CA ALA A 162 -16.10 10.67 -18.60
C ALA A 162 -15.33 10.48 -19.91
N ASP A 163 -15.20 11.57 -20.69
CA ASP A 163 -14.40 11.62 -21.92
C ASP A 163 -12.90 11.64 -21.63
N LEU A 164 -12.52 12.19 -20.47
CA LEU A 164 -11.17 12.17 -19.91
C LEU A 164 -11.21 11.89 -18.41
N ARG A 165 -10.38 10.95 -17.97
CA ARG A 165 -10.08 10.70 -16.55
C ARG A 165 -8.67 11.16 -16.22
N ILE A 166 -8.50 11.94 -15.16
CA ILE A 166 -7.19 12.33 -14.63
C ILE A 166 -6.92 11.52 -13.36
N LEU A 167 -6.02 10.54 -13.44
CA LEU A 167 -5.69 9.65 -12.33
C LEU A 167 -4.55 10.24 -11.51
N VAL A 168 -4.83 10.69 -10.29
CA VAL A 168 -3.87 11.31 -9.38
C VAL A 168 -3.48 10.31 -8.30
N SER A 169 -2.21 9.87 -8.26
CA SER A 169 -1.82 8.80 -7.34
C SER A 169 -0.36 8.79 -6.90
N SER A 170 -0.12 8.46 -5.64
CA SER A 170 1.20 8.07 -5.15
C SER A 170 1.63 6.69 -5.65
N VAL A 171 2.93 6.54 -5.98
CA VAL A 171 3.59 5.27 -6.26
C VAL A 171 4.49 4.91 -5.07
N SER A 172 4.27 3.73 -4.51
CA SER A 172 5.06 3.17 -3.41
C SER A 172 5.04 1.65 -3.50
N ALA A 173 5.95 0.99 -2.78
CA ALA A 173 5.93 -0.47 -2.67
C ALA A 173 4.57 -0.97 -2.17
N HIS A 174 4.02 -2.01 -2.82
CA HIS A 174 2.72 -2.57 -2.48
C HIS A 174 2.83 -4.08 -2.25
N LEU A 175 2.38 -4.54 -1.08
CA LEU A 175 2.52 -5.91 -0.59
C LEU A 175 2.05 -7.03 -1.54
N GLN A 176 1.13 -6.73 -2.46
CA GLN A 176 0.61 -7.70 -3.44
C GLN A 176 0.83 -7.31 -4.90
N ALA A 177 0.90 -6.00 -5.20
CA ALA A 177 0.87 -5.49 -6.58
C ALA A 177 2.25 -5.10 -7.10
N GLY A 178 3.31 -5.32 -6.30
CA GLY A 178 4.64 -4.77 -6.60
C GLY A 178 4.71 -3.32 -6.18
N PHE A 179 3.98 -2.48 -6.92
CA PHE A 179 3.91 -1.04 -6.72
C PHE A 179 2.47 -0.54 -6.87
N GLY A 180 2.17 0.57 -6.19
CA GLY A 180 0.94 1.33 -6.35
C GLY A 180 0.87 2.15 -7.64
N GLY A 181 -0.04 3.13 -7.64
CA GLY A 181 -0.26 4.10 -8.71
C GLY A 181 -0.84 3.56 -10.02
N GLY A 182 -1.06 4.49 -10.97
CA GLY A 182 -1.60 4.22 -12.30
C GLY A 182 -3.04 3.72 -12.26
N TYR A 183 -3.35 2.70 -13.06
CA TYR A 183 -4.70 2.12 -13.13
C TYR A 183 -5.21 1.50 -11.83
N LYS A 184 -4.38 1.42 -10.78
CA LYS A 184 -4.84 1.09 -9.43
C LYS A 184 -5.92 2.05 -8.91
N MET A 185 -5.94 3.29 -9.43
CA MET A 185 -6.99 4.28 -9.18
C MET A 185 -8.35 3.87 -9.74
N LEU A 186 -8.38 3.08 -10.83
CA LEU A 186 -9.61 2.52 -11.39
C LEU A 186 -9.91 1.15 -10.77
N VAL A 187 -8.94 0.23 -10.77
CA VAL A 187 -9.09 -1.13 -10.26
C VAL A 187 -7.95 -1.39 -9.26
N PRO A 188 -8.20 -1.48 -7.95
CA PRO A 188 -9.50 -1.60 -7.28
C PRO A 188 -10.19 -0.27 -6.93
N GLY A 189 -9.56 0.88 -7.15
CA GLY A 189 -9.99 2.17 -6.56
C GLY A 189 -11.47 2.56 -6.78
N CYS A 190 -11.99 2.34 -7.98
CA CYS A 190 -13.37 2.64 -8.39
C CYS A 190 -14.13 1.38 -8.84
N ALA A 191 -13.66 0.20 -8.43
CA ALA A 191 -14.23 -1.08 -8.83
C ALA A 191 -15.33 -1.58 -7.88
N SER A 192 -16.12 -2.55 -8.34
CA SER A 192 -17.11 -3.25 -7.50
C SER A 192 -16.42 -4.11 -6.44
N LEU A 193 -17.11 -4.38 -5.32
CA LEU A 193 -16.58 -5.22 -4.25
C LEU A 193 -16.19 -6.63 -4.76
N GLU A 194 -16.97 -7.18 -5.70
CA GLU A 194 -16.72 -8.45 -6.36
C GLU A 194 -15.40 -8.42 -7.15
N THR A 195 -15.20 -7.38 -7.97
CA THR A 195 -13.97 -7.15 -8.73
C THR A 195 -12.78 -7.00 -7.78
N ILE A 196 -12.92 -6.21 -6.72
CA ILE A 196 -11.87 -5.98 -5.73
C ILE A 196 -11.47 -7.29 -5.05
N ARG A 197 -12.43 -8.10 -4.60
CA ARG A 197 -12.17 -9.40 -3.97
C ARG A 197 -11.49 -10.37 -4.94
N ALA A 198 -11.96 -10.44 -6.18
CA ALA A 198 -11.35 -11.29 -7.21
C ALA A 198 -9.90 -10.87 -7.51
N LEU A 199 -9.63 -9.58 -7.58
CA LEU A 199 -8.29 -9.04 -7.78
C LEU A 199 -7.34 -9.41 -6.63
N HIS A 200 -7.76 -9.25 -5.37
CA HIS A 200 -6.92 -9.58 -4.21
C HIS A 200 -6.57 -11.09 -4.16
N ARG A 201 -7.43 -11.97 -4.70
CA ARG A 201 -7.11 -13.40 -4.83
C ARG A 201 -5.98 -13.66 -5.83
N LEU A 202 -5.81 -12.83 -6.85
CA LEU A 202 -4.66 -12.91 -7.78
C LEU A 202 -3.35 -12.53 -7.08
N GLY A 203 -3.42 -11.65 -6.09
CA GLY A 203 -2.30 -11.21 -5.25
C GLY A 203 -1.89 -12.18 -4.15
N VAL A 204 -2.53 -13.36 -4.03
CA VAL A 204 -2.16 -14.38 -3.04
C VAL A 204 -2.05 -15.77 -3.68
N SER A 205 -0.82 -16.25 -3.82
CA SER A 205 -0.49 -17.58 -4.38
C SER A 205 -0.46 -18.69 -3.32
N ARG A 206 -0.57 -19.95 -3.78
CA ARG A 206 -0.39 -21.15 -2.95
C ARG A 206 1.01 -21.19 -2.35
N THR A 207 2.01 -21.01 -3.20
CA THR A 207 3.42 -20.84 -2.80
C THR A 207 3.66 -19.38 -2.46
N PRO A 208 3.98 -19.02 -1.20
CA PRO A 208 4.27 -17.63 -0.84
C PRO A 208 5.53 -17.15 -1.57
N ARG A 209 5.51 -15.91 -2.07
CA ARG A 209 6.65 -15.25 -2.71
C ARG A 209 6.72 -13.77 -2.33
N ALA A 210 7.89 -13.16 -2.52
CA ALA A 210 8.04 -11.71 -2.42
C ALA A 210 7.27 -11.07 -3.59
N LEU A 211 6.34 -10.19 -3.26
CA LEU A 211 5.56 -9.44 -4.25
C LEU A 211 5.85 -7.96 -4.18
N ALA A 212 6.11 -7.38 -3.00
CA ALA A 212 6.58 -6.00 -2.90
C ALA A 212 7.83 -5.81 -3.77
N GLY A 213 7.85 -4.74 -4.57
CA GLY A 213 8.98 -4.46 -5.45
C GLY A 213 9.00 -5.22 -6.77
N THR A 214 8.10 -6.17 -7.00
CA THR A 214 8.07 -6.94 -8.26
C THR A 214 7.56 -6.10 -9.43
N ALA A 215 8.21 -6.26 -10.58
CA ALA A 215 7.76 -5.64 -11.82
C ALA A 215 6.47 -6.32 -12.34
N ARG A 216 5.78 -5.65 -13.27
CA ARG A 216 4.52 -6.12 -13.87
C ARG A 216 4.65 -7.55 -14.40
N GLU A 217 5.72 -7.87 -15.10
CA GLU A 217 5.94 -9.16 -15.78
C GLU A 217 5.95 -10.34 -14.79
N GLN A 218 6.29 -10.08 -13.54
CA GLN A 218 6.39 -11.10 -12.49
C GLN A 218 5.15 -11.14 -11.58
N ASN A 219 4.23 -10.19 -11.73
CA ASN A 219 3.13 -9.95 -10.81
C ASN A 219 1.75 -9.99 -11.50
N SER A 220 1.00 -11.07 -11.23
CA SER A 220 -0.32 -11.30 -11.85
C SER A 220 -1.39 -10.32 -11.41
N MET A 221 -1.33 -9.80 -10.17
CA MET A 221 -2.26 -8.75 -9.74
C MET A 221 -1.98 -7.45 -10.49
N ARG A 222 -0.70 -7.11 -10.66
CA ARG A 222 -0.29 -5.93 -11.42
C ARG A 222 -0.72 -5.99 -12.89
N GLN A 223 -0.47 -7.12 -13.55
CA GLN A 223 -0.95 -7.36 -14.92
C GLN A 223 -2.45 -7.15 -15.03
N ALA A 224 -3.24 -7.76 -14.14
CA ALA A 224 -4.69 -7.61 -14.16
C ALA A 224 -5.18 -6.16 -13.92
N ILE A 225 -4.48 -5.39 -13.08
CA ILE A 225 -4.78 -3.96 -12.87
C ILE A 225 -4.54 -3.17 -14.17
N ASP A 226 -3.37 -3.38 -14.79
CA ASP A 226 -2.98 -2.65 -15.99
C ASP A 226 -3.88 -3.01 -17.18
N ASP A 227 -4.11 -4.31 -17.40
CA ASP A 227 -4.97 -4.82 -18.48
C ASP A 227 -6.42 -4.35 -18.31
N ALA A 228 -6.93 -4.28 -17.07
CA ALA A 228 -8.27 -3.76 -16.79
C ALA A 228 -8.38 -2.27 -17.08
N GLY A 229 -7.34 -1.49 -16.74
CA GLY A 229 -7.27 -0.08 -17.03
C GLY A 229 -7.23 0.24 -18.52
N GLU A 230 -6.38 -0.48 -19.27
CA GLU A 230 -6.31 -0.38 -20.72
C GLU A 230 -7.66 -0.74 -21.38
N LEU A 231 -8.32 -1.79 -20.89
CA LEU A 231 -9.66 -2.17 -21.35
C LEU A 231 -10.70 -1.05 -21.13
N ILE A 232 -10.64 -0.37 -19.98
CA ILE A 232 -11.52 0.77 -19.70
C ILE A 232 -11.23 1.93 -20.67
N ASP A 233 -9.96 2.24 -20.90
CA ASP A 233 -9.59 3.34 -21.82
C ASP A 233 -9.87 3.03 -23.29
N GLN A 234 -9.82 1.77 -23.69
CA GLN A 234 -10.19 1.37 -25.05
C GLN A 234 -11.71 1.50 -25.29
N ALA A 235 -12.53 1.27 -24.26
CA ALA A 235 -13.98 1.23 -24.38
C ALA A 235 -14.68 2.54 -23.99
N HIS A 236 -14.09 3.35 -23.09
CA HIS A 236 -14.82 4.40 -22.36
C HIS A 236 -14.03 5.71 -22.24
N GLY A 237 -13.49 6.29 -23.32
CA GLY A 237 -12.73 7.55 -23.25
C GLY A 237 -11.28 7.35 -22.79
N THR A 238 -10.53 8.41 -22.47
CA THR A 238 -9.08 8.30 -22.23
C THR A 238 -8.71 8.59 -20.78
N SER A 239 -7.66 7.96 -20.25
CA SER A 239 -7.05 8.36 -18.98
C SER A 239 -5.70 9.05 -19.18
N PHE A 240 -5.49 10.12 -18.41
CA PHE A 240 -4.22 10.80 -18.21
C PHE A 240 -3.80 10.61 -16.75
N SER A 241 -2.51 10.42 -16.47
CA SER A 241 -2.05 10.22 -15.10
C SER A 241 -1.18 11.35 -14.60
N VAL A 242 -1.31 11.64 -13.31
CA VAL A 242 -0.40 12.46 -12.50
C VAL A 242 0.06 11.58 -11.34
N GLN A 243 1.32 11.18 -11.34
CA GLN A 243 1.85 10.21 -10.40
C GLN A 243 3.12 10.72 -9.74
N TYR A 244 3.37 10.30 -8.50
CA TYR A 244 4.50 10.81 -7.73
C TYR A 244 5.03 9.83 -6.67
N LEU A 245 6.30 9.99 -6.30
CA LEU A 245 6.89 9.39 -5.10
C LEU A 245 6.88 10.44 -3.99
N LEU A 246 6.50 10.06 -2.77
CA LEU A 246 6.48 10.95 -1.61
C LEU A 246 7.72 10.73 -0.75
N ASP A 247 8.34 11.81 -0.30
CA ASP A 247 9.38 11.77 0.74
C ASP A 247 8.78 11.47 2.13
N ASP A 248 9.62 11.49 3.16
CA ASP A 248 9.27 11.29 4.56
C ASP A 248 8.40 12.40 5.17
N HIS A 249 8.33 13.55 4.51
CA HIS A 249 7.46 14.68 4.84
C HIS A 249 6.19 14.72 3.97
N ASP A 250 5.88 13.61 3.29
CA ASP A 250 4.74 13.47 2.39
C ASP A 250 4.74 14.48 1.23
N ARG A 251 5.91 14.99 0.81
CA ARG A 251 6.05 15.90 -0.34
C ARG A 251 6.51 15.14 -1.60
N PRO A 252 6.10 15.55 -2.81
CA PRO A 252 6.51 14.89 -4.05
C PRO A 252 8.02 14.97 -4.32
N ALA A 253 8.75 13.91 -3.95
CA ALA A 253 10.16 13.70 -4.28
C ALA A 253 10.41 13.60 -5.78
N PHE A 254 9.49 12.94 -6.47
CA PHE A 254 9.50 12.77 -7.91
C PHE A 254 8.08 12.84 -8.42
N VAL A 255 7.90 13.51 -9.56
CA VAL A 255 6.61 13.64 -10.23
C VAL A 255 6.74 13.17 -11.67
N GLY A 256 5.67 12.59 -12.21
CA GLY A 256 5.54 12.21 -13.60
C GLY A 256 4.09 12.34 -14.04
N ALA A 257 3.87 12.71 -15.29
CA ALA A 257 2.55 12.80 -15.88
C ALA A 257 2.57 12.34 -17.33
N GLY A 258 1.39 11.99 -17.87
CA GLY A 258 1.25 11.46 -19.22
C GLY A 258 0.36 10.23 -19.28
N GLU A 259 0.60 9.38 -20.28
CA GLU A 259 -0.08 8.08 -20.40
C GLU A 259 0.12 7.24 -19.13
N VAL A 260 -0.94 6.54 -18.71
CA VAL A 260 -1.02 5.94 -17.38
C VAL A 260 0.05 4.88 -17.15
N LEU A 261 0.15 3.91 -18.05
CA LEU A 261 1.02 2.76 -17.90
C LEU A 261 2.51 3.13 -18.00
N PRO A 262 2.99 3.87 -19.03
CA PRO A 262 4.40 4.26 -19.10
C PRO A 262 4.85 5.11 -17.91
N THR A 263 4.00 6.06 -17.48
CA THR A 263 4.28 6.91 -16.31
C THR A 263 4.40 6.07 -15.03
N GLN A 264 3.49 5.10 -14.85
CA GLN A 264 3.54 4.22 -13.68
C GLN A 264 4.80 3.36 -13.70
N GLN A 265 5.14 2.75 -14.84
CA GLN A 265 6.31 1.88 -14.95
C GLN A 265 7.62 2.65 -14.69
N MET A 266 7.72 3.89 -15.17
CA MET A 266 8.85 4.76 -14.87
C MET A 266 8.98 5.00 -13.36
N LEU A 267 7.90 5.40 -12.69
CA LEU A 267 7.93 5.68 -11.25
C LEU A 267 8.10 4.41 -10.42
N ALA A 268 7.58 3.27 -10.85
CA ALA A 268 7.83 1.97 -10.23
C ALA A 268 9.32 1.62 -10.25
N LYS A 269 9.99 1.82 -11.39
CA LYS A 269 11.45 1.63 -11.50
C LYS A 269 12.21 2.58 -10.57
N ARG A 270 11.82 3.85 -10.50
CA ARG A 270 12.42 4.81 -9.56
C ARG A 270 12.20 4.41 -8.09
N CYS A 271 10.98 3.99 -7.75
CA CYS A 271 10.65 3.48 -6.42
C CYS A 271 11.44 2.20 -6.09
N ALA A 272 11.64 1.32 -7.07
CA ALA A 272 12.46 0.12 -6.90
C ALA A 272 13.90 0.45 -6.52
N VAL A 273 14.50 1.44 -7.19
CA VAL A 273 15.86 1.91 -6.89
C VAL A 273 15.91 2.61 -5.53
N ALA A 274 14.91 3.45 -5.22
CA ALA A 274 14.89 4.24 -3.99
C ALA A 274 14.58 3.41 -2.73
N CYS A 275 13.66 2.44 -2.82
CA CYS A 275 13.12 1.72 -1.67
C CYS A 275 13.55 0.24 -1.61
N GLY A 276 14.11 -0.30 -2.70
CA GLY A 276 14.62 -1.66 -2.75
C GLY A 276 16.02 -1.75 -2.16
N VAL A 277 16.20 -2.60 -1.16
CA VAL A 277 17.49 -2.78 -0.49
C VAL A 277 18.04 -4.16 -0.78
N VAL A 278 19.23 -4.25 -1.37
CA VAL A 278 19.92 -5.53 -1.56
C VAL A 278 20.30 -6.09 -0.19
N VAL A 279 19.78 -7.28 0.11
CA VAL A 279 20.10 -8.02 1.35
C VAL A 279 21.03 -9.16 0.97
N PRO A 280 22.32 -9.13 1.40
CA PRO A 280 23.32 -10.09 0.93
C PRO A 280 23.06 -11.50 1.48
N GLU A 281 22.68 -11.61 2.74
CA GLU A 281 22.27 -12.85 3.37
C GLU A 281 21.01 -12.65 4.21
N ARG A 282 20.17 -13.69 4.26
CA ARG A 282 18.96 -13.66 5.08
C ARG A 282 19.31 -13.74 6.57
N ALA A 283 18.74 -12.83 7.36
CA ALA A 283 18.99 -12.68 8.78
C ALA A 283 18.32 -13.77 9.63
N ASP A 284 18.94 -14.07 10.78
CA ASP A 284 18.37 -14.89 11.85
C ASP A 284 17.28 -14.11 12.61
N VAL A 285 17.49 -12.81 12.80
CA VAL A 285 16.52 -11.85 13.35
C VAL A 285 16.33 -10.70 12.36
N LEU A 286 15.08 -10.48 11.96
CA LEU A 286 14.69 -9.31 11.19
C LEU A 286 13.97 -8.33 12.11
N ILE A 287 14.49 -7.11 12.24
CA ILE A 287 13.80 -6.02 12.91
C ILE A 287 13.22 -5.11 11.82
N THR A 288 11.91 -4.96 11.78
CA THR A 288 11.22 -4.13 10.78
C THR A 288 10.35 -3.10 11.48
N ASN A 289 10.58 -1.83 11.19
CA ASN A 289 9.78 -0.74 11.73
C ASN A 289 8.66 -0.37 10.76
N ALA A 290 7.46 -0.12 11.28
CA ALA A 290 6.28 0.21 10.49
C ALA A 290 6.35 1.61 9.86
N ALA A 291 7.23 2.48 10.34
CA ALA A 291 7.38 3.85 9.83
C ALA A 291 7.54 3.91 8.30
N PRO A 292 6.97 4.94 7.65
CA PRO A 292 6.07 5.97 8.19
C PRO A 292 4.59 5.53 8.27
N ARG A 293 4.32 4.23 8.22
CA ARG A 293 2.97 3.63 8.14
C ARG A 293 2.59 2.94 9.46
N ASP A 294 2.85 3.60 10.58
CA ASP A 294 2.76 3.05 11.95
C ASP A 294 1.61 3.62 12.80
N HIS A 295 0.71 4.44 12.22
CA HIS A 295 -0.41 5.04 12.95
C HIS A 295 -1.40 4.00 13.49
N ASP A 296 -1.72 2.97 12.69
CA ASP A 296 -2.67 1.92 13.04
C ASP A 296 -2.15 0.53 12.66
N LEU A 297 -2.80 -0.51 13.21
CA LEU A 297 -2.40 -1.90 12.99
C LEU A 297 -2.54 -2.36 11.53
N TRP A 298 -3.54 -1.88 10.79
CA TRP A 298 -3.74 -2.25 9.38
C TRP A 298 -2.58 -1.80 8.50
N GLN A 299 -2.15 -0.55 8.66
CA GLN A 299 -1.02 0.01 7.93
C GLN A 299 0.30 -0.63 8.38
N SER A 300 0.45 -0.88 9.68
CA SER A 300 1.68 -1.41 10.26
C SER A 300 2.04 -2.79 9.71
N PHE A 301 1.06 -3.65 9.42
CA PHE A 301 1.31 -4.97 8.82
C PHE A 301 1.99 -4.94 7.45
N LYS A 302 1.97 -3.82 6.75
CA LYS A 302 2.69 -3.66 5.49
C LYS A 302 4.18 -3.91 5.67
N CYS A 303 4.77 -3.48 6.79
CA CYS A 303 6.20 -3.65 6.97
C CYS A 303 6.59 -5.13 7.04
N ILE A 304 5.80 -5.97 7.72
CA ILE A 304 6.01 -7.42 7.76
C ILE A 304 5.94 -7.99 6.35
N ALA A 305 4.89 -7.65 5.59
CA ALA A 305 4.70 -8.19 4.25
C ALA A 305 5.81 -7.76 3.28
N ASN A 306 6.28 -6.51 3.42
CA ASN A 306 7.37 -5.95 2.62
C ASN A 306 8.70 -6.61 2.97
N THR A 307 9.06 -6.72 4.26
CA THR A 307 10.44 -7.01 4.68
C THR A 307 10.71 -8.46 5.06
N ARG A 308 9.68 -9.29 5.36
CA ARG A 308 9.85 -10.68 5.86
C ARG A 308 10.78 -11.58 5.05
N TRP A 309 10.99 -11.27 3.77
CA TRP A 309 11.85 -12.04 2.88
C TRP A 309 13.35 -11.84 3.14
N ALA A 310 13.71 -10.81 3.91
CA ALA A 310 15.04 -10.63 4.48
C ALA A 310 15.34 -11.61 5.62
N ALA A 311 14.34 -12.26 6.21
CA ALA A 311 14.54 -13.28 7.23
C ALA A 311 14.65 -14.68 6.62
N ARG A 312 15.54 -15.51 7.20
CA ARG A 312 15.62 -16.92 6.83
C ARG A 312 14.37 -17.68 7.30
N PRO A 313 14.03 -18.83 6.71
CA PRO A 313 12.98 -19.68 7.27
C PRO A 313 13.25 -19.99 8.75
N ASN A 314 12.22 -19.90 9.59
CA ASN A 314 12.30 -20.05 11.05
C ASN A 314 13.19 -19.00 11.79
N GLY A 315 13.69 -17.96 11.13
CA GLY A 315 14.22 -16.77 11.82
C GLY A 315 13.08 -15.98 12.48
N VAL A 316 13.40 -15.13 13.45
CA VAL A 316 12.40 -14.33 14.18
C VAL A 316 12.22 -12.97 13.49
N ILE A 317 10.97 -12.54 13.33
CA ILE A 317 10.64 -11.20 12.83
C ILE A 317 10.12 -10.37 14.01
N VAL A 318 10.79 -9.26 14.32
CA VAL A 318 10.37 -8.26 15.31
C VAL A 318 9.84 -7.05 14.56
N CYS A 319 8.54 -6.84 14.63
CA CYS A 319 7.84 -5.69 14.05
C CYS A 319 7.75 -4.59 15.11
N LEU A 320 8.23 -3.40 14.80
CA LEU A 320 8.11 -2.22 15.65
C LEU A 320 6.97 -1.35 15.09
N ALA A 321 5.94 -1.08 15.89
CA ALA A 321 4.84 -0.23 15.45
C ALA A 321 4.21 0.52 16.63
N ARG A 322 4.02 1.82 16.51
CA ARG A 322 3.37 2.64 17.54
C ARG A 322 1.89 2.27 17.69
N CYS A 323 1.17 2.23 16.58
CA CYS A 323 -0.26 1.92 16.52
C CYS A 323 -1.08 2.82 17.47
N GLU A 324 -0.86 4.14 17.45
CA GLU A 324 -1.60 5.10 18.29
C GLU A 324 -3.11 5.13 18.01
N GLY A 325 -3.51 4.90 16.76
CA GLY A 325 -4.91 4.67 16.35
C GLY A 325 -5.44 3.27 16.72
N GLY A 326 -4.62 2.47 17.40
CA GLY A 326 -4.95 1.12 17.82
C GLY A 326 -5.21 0.19 16.64
N THR A 327 -6.38 -0.45 16.65
CA THR A 327 -6.75 -1.49 15.68
C THR A 327 -7.61 -0.99 14.51
N GLU A 328 -8.06 0.28 14.54
CA GLU A 328 -8.91 0.89 13.49
C GLU A 328 -10.08 -0.01 13.06
N GLY A 329 -10.85 -0.51 14.05
CA GLY A 329 -12.03 -1.34 13.80
C GLY A 329 -11.73 -2.74 13.25
N MET A 330 -10.47 -3.19 13.27
CA MET A 330 -10.11 -4.56 12.90
C MET A 330 -10.84 -5.56 13.81
N ASN A 331 -11.61 -6.45 13.20
CA ASN A 331 -12.24 -7.55 13.92
C ASN A 331 -11.20 -8.65 14.19
N ILE A 332 -10.62 -8.62 15.38
CA ILE A 332 -9.63 -9.61 15.83
C ILE A 332 -10.39 -10.78 16.47
N PRO A 333 -10.40 -11.98 15.85
CA PRO A 333 -11.13 -13.10 16.39
C PRO A 333 -10.50 -13.56 17.71
N ARG A 334 -11.34 -13.91 18.69
CA ARG A 334 -10.88 -14.62 19.88
C ARG A 334 -10.29 -15.96 19.45
N TRP A 335 -9.05 -16.22 19.85
CA TRP A 335 -8.32 -17.40 19.44
C TRP A 335 -7.82 -18.17 20.67
N PRO A 336 -8.17 -19.46 20.83
CA PRO A 336 -7.95 -20.18 22.08
C PRO A 336 -6.51 -20.68 22.27
N LEU A 337 -5.67 -20.61 21.24
CA LEU A 337 -4.28 -21.08 21.30
C LEU A 337 -3.33 -19.90 21.53
N SER A 338 -2.24 -20.14 22.27
CA SER A 338 -1.15 -19.16 22.32
C SER A 338 -0.53 -18.95 20.93
N PRO A 339 0.19 -17.83 20.67
CA PRO A 339 0.87 -17.62 19.40
C PRO A 339 1.80 -18.78 18.99
N ALA A 340 2.54 -19.35 19.95
CA ALA A 340 3.41 -20.50 19.73
C ALA A 340 2.62 -21.77 19.31
N TRP A 341 1.53 -22.10 20.00
CA TRP A 341 0.67 -23.22 19.64
C TRP A 341 -0.07 -22.98 18.32
N THR A 342 -0.50 -21.75 18.07
CA THR A 342 -1.10 -21.33 16.79
C THR A 342 -0.15 -21.61 15.64
N ARG A 343 1.11 -21.18 15.76
CA ARG A 343 2.14 -21.46 14.76
C ARG A 343 2.38 -22.96 14.60
N ARG A 344 2.46 -23.72 15.68
CA ARG A 344 2.63 -25.18 15.64
C ARG A 344 1.48 -25.84 14.87
N THR A 345 0.24 -25.49 15.15
CA THR A 345 -0.95 -25.96 14.43
C THR A 345 -0.89 -25.58 12.95
N ILE A 346 -0.50 -24.34 12.64
CA ILE A 346 -0.26 -23.85 11.27
C ILE A 346 0.75 -24.69 10.50
N ARG A 347 1.85 -25.08 11.14
CA ARG A 347 2.87 -25.94 10.53
C ARG A 347 2.40 -27.37 10.31
N THR A 348 1.63 -27.93 11.23
CA THR A 348 1.17 -29.32 11.15
C THR A 348 0.10 -29.51 10.07
N LEU A 349 -0.90 -28.63 10.02
CA LEU A 349 -2.01 -28.77 9.07
C LEU A 349 -1.70 -28.12 7.70
N GLY A 350 -0.71 -27.24 7.65
CA GLY A 350 -0.36 -26.44 6.49
C GLY A 350 -1.20 -25.16 6.38
N SER A 351 -0.59 -24.13 5.78
CA SER A 351 -1.18 -22.79 5.68
C SER A 351 -2.51 -22.75 4.90
N GLU A 352 -2.68 -23.61 3.90
CA GLU A 352 -3.87 -23.63 3.06
C GLU A 352 -5.07 -24.28 3.75
N ALA A 353 -4.87 -25.43 4.39
CA ALA A 353 -5.93 -26.11 5.13
C ALA A 353 -6.47 -25.21 6.25
N ILE A 354 -5.58 -24.51 6.97
CA ILE A 354 -5.99 -23.61 8.05
C ILE A 354 -6.64 -22.35 7.53
N SER A 355 -6.10 -21.74 6.47
CA SER A 355 -6.75 -20.56 5.89
C SER A 355 -8.16 -20.90 5.42
N SER A 356 -8.33 -22.04 4.74
CA SER A 356 -9.65 -22.53 4.32
C SER A 356 -10.57 -22.84 5.51
N LEU A 357 -10.03 -23.45 6.57
CA LEU A 357 -10.80 -23.77 7.78
C LEU A 357 -11.26 -22.52 8.51
N ILE A 358 -10.37 -21.55 8.72
CA ILE A 358 -10.67 -20.26 9.37
C ILE A 358 -11.76 -19.54 8.57
N THR A 359 -11.62 -19.44 7.24
CA THR A 359 -12.65 -18.80 6.42
C THR A 359 -13.99 -19.55 6.44
N ARG A 360 -13.99 -20.88 6.58
CA ARG A 360 -15.23 -21.66 6.67
C ARG A 360 -15.93 -21.50 8.03
N LEU A 361 -15.16 -21.45 9.10
CA LEU A 361 -15.68 -21.36 10.47
C LEU A 361 -16.05 -19.94 10.88
N LEU A 362 -15.39 -18.93 10.31
CA LEU A 362 -15.63 -17.51 10.57
C LEU A 362 -16.03 -16.82 9.26
N PRO A 363 -17.26 -17.06 8.75
CA PRO A 363 -17.69 -16.55 7.45
C PRO A 363 -17.71 -15.01 7.36
N HIS A 364 -17.82 -14.31 8.50
CA HIS A 364 -17.66 -12.85 8.55
C HIS A 364 -16.23 -12.39 8.22
N LEU A 365 -15.22 -13.25 8.39
CA LEU A 365 -13.84 -13.03 7.97
C LEU A 365 -13.56 -13.53 6.54
N ALA A 366 -14.46 -14.33 5.96
CA ALA A 366 -14.33 -14.89 4.62
C ALA A 366 -14.60 -13.87 3.49
N GLY A 367 -15.07 -12.67 3.83
CA GLY A 367 -15.23 -11.54 2.91
C GLY A 367 -13.90 -10.83 2.62
N ASP A 368 -13.86 -9.52 2.88
CA ASP A 368 -12.76 -8.63 2.48
C ASP A 368 -11.42 -8.91 3.17
N ALA A 369 -11.44 -9.65 4.28
CA ALA A 369 -10.25 -10.01 5.06
C ALA A 369 -9.63 -11.37 4.71
N ALA A 370 -10.25 -12.19 3.84
CA ALA A 370 -9.79 -13.55 3.57
C ALA A 370 -8.36 -13.62 3.02
N PHE A 371 -7.98 -12.63 2.20
CA PHE A 371 -6.61 -12.56 1.67
C PHE A 371 -5.60 -12.16 2.76
N PHE A 372 -5.97 -11.24 3.66
CA PHE A 372 -5.14 -10.86 4.81
C PHE A 372 -4.89 -12.05 5.73
N ILE A 373 -5.93 -12.85 6.02
CA ILE A 373 -5.80 -14.09 6.80
C ILE A 373 -4.81 -15.03 6.13
N ARG A 374 -4.96 -15.27 4.82
CA ARG A 374 -4.05 -16.15 4.09
C ARG A 374 -2.60 -15.64 4.14
N MET A 375 -2.39 -14.34 3.97
CA MET A 375 -1.06 -13.74 4.07
C MET A 375 -0.47 -13.85 5.48
N ALA A 376 -1.28 -13.62 6.52
CA ALA A 376 -0.89 -13.74 7.92
C ALA A 376 -0.51 -15.20 8.27
N VAL A 377 -1.36 -16.17 7.90
CA VAL A 377 -1.09 -17.60 8.12
C VAL A 377 0.18 -18.03 7.38
N GLN A 378 0.41 -17.57 6.14
CA GLN A 378 1.66 -17.83 5.41
C GLN A 378 2.89 -17.20 6.10
N ALA A 379 2.75 -16.01 6.69
CA ALA A 379 3.82 -15.34 7.41
C ALA A 379 4.18 -16.11 8.69
N VAL A 380 3.18 -16.42 9.52
CA VAL A 380 3.33 -17.15 10.79
C VAL A 380 3.83 -18.58 10.55
N HIS A 381 3.39 -19.24 9.48
CA HIS A 381 3.92 -20.54 9.07
C HIS A 381 5.44 -20.48 8.88
N ARG A 382 5.93 -19.45 8.18
CA ARG A 382 7.33 -19.30 7.81
C ARG A 382 8.21 -18.87 8.99
N ASN A 383 7.75 -17.90 9.79
CA ASN A 383 8.53 -17.23 10.82
C ASN A 383 7.70 -17.03 12.10
N PRO A 384 8.27 -17.16 13.31
CA PRO A 384 7.75 -16.49 14.50
C PRO A 384 7.75 -14.98 14.27
N ILE A 385 6.67 -14.31 14.68
CA ILE A 385 6.50 -12.87 14.48
C ILE A 385 6.10 -12.24 15.81
N PHE A 386 6.87 -11.25 16.22
CA PHE A 386 6.68 -10.45 17.42
C PHE A 386 6.31 -9.04 17.01
N LEU A 387 5.40 -8.42 17.75
CA LEU A 387 4.99 -7.05 17.56
C LEU A 387 5.30 -6.27 18.84
N VAL A 388 6.22 -5.33 18.74
CA VAL A 388 6.55 -4.37 19.79
C VAL A 388 5.69 -3.14 19.57
N SER A 389 4.71 -2.96 20.43
CA SER A 389 3.79 -1.82 20.42
C SER A 389 3.32 -1.58 21.85
N PRO A 390 3.81 -0.55 22.55
CA PRO A 390 3.35 -0.23 23.90
C PRO A 390 1.83 -0.07 23.96
N THR A 391 1.26 0.67 23.00
CA THR A 391 -0.19 0.92 22.90
C THR A 391 -0.99 -0.37 22.75
N LEU A 392 -0.61 -1.25 21.83
CA LEU A 392 -1.34 -2.51 21.65
C LEU A 392 -1.05 -3.51 22.77
N HIS A 393 0.13 -3.50 23.38
CA HIS A 393 0.41 -4.38 24.52
C HIS A 393 -0.49 -4.06 25.72
N GLU A 394 -0.77 -2.77 25.96
CA GLU A 394 -1.67 -2.33 27.03
C GLU A 394 -3.15 -2.54 26.70
N THR A 395 -3.54 -2.28 25.45
CA THR A 395 -4.96 -2.25 25.03
C THR A 395 -5.46 -3.59 24.49
N LEU A 396 -4.56 -4.43 23.98
CA LEU A 396 -4.89 -5.69 23.33
C LEU A 396 -4.28 -6.86 24.11
N GLY A 397 -5.14 -7.72 24.66
CA GLY A 397 -4.66 -8.86 25.46
C GLY A 397 -3.92 -9.94 24.66
N SER A 398 -4.36 -10.25 23.44
CA SER A 398 -3.68 -11.22 22.58
C SER A 398 -4.03 -11.02 21.10
N PHE A 399 -3.12 -11.40 20.21
CA PHE A 399 -3.36 -11.43 18.77
C PHE A 399 -3.10 -12.84 18.20
N PRO A 400 -3.97 -13.39 17.34
CA PRO A 400 -3.78 -14.73 16.79
C PRO A 400 -2.50 -14.83 15.95
N GLY A 401 -1.52 -15.59 16.44
CA GLY A 401 -0.27 -15.86 15.72
C GLY A 401 0.79 -14.75 15.77
N LEU A 402 0.53 -13.65 16.51
CA LEU A 402 1.52 -12.61 16.82
C LEU A 402 1.68 -12.51 18.34
N GLU A 403 2.91 -12.40 18.80
CA GLU A 403 3.19 -12.15 20.22
C GLU A 403 3.43 -10.65 20.45
N LEU A 404 2.75 -10.07 21.44
CA LEU A 404 2.76 -8.64 21.71
C LEU A 404 3.73 -8.33 22.85
N PHE A 405 4.62 -7.37 22.65
CA PHE A 405 5.59 -6.93 23.65
C PHE A 405 5.51 -5.42 23.84
N ALA A 406 5.81 -4.96 25.06
CA ALA A 406 5.89 -3.53 25.35
C ALA A 406 7.20 -2.94 24.84
N THR A 407 8.30 -3.70 24.89
CA THR A 407 9.64 -3.22 24.55
C THR A 407 10.40 -4.17 23.63
N VAL A 408 11.46 -3.66 22.99
CA VAL A 408 12.32 -4.44 22.09
C VAL A 408 13.11 -5.49 22.86
N GLU A 409 13.53 -5.17 24.08
CA GLU A 409 14.28 -6.05 24.97
C GLU A 409 13.46 -7.31 25.31
N GLN A 410 12.19 -7.14 25.66
CA GLN A 410 11.29 -8.27 25.94
C GLN A 410 11.12 -9.17 24.70
N ALA A 411 10.96 -8.57 23.52
CA ALA A 411 10.89 -9.31 22.27
C ALA A 411 12.21 -10.03 21.94
N ALA A 412 13.35 -9.42 22.27
CA ALA A 412 14.67 -10.02 22.07
C ALA A 412 14.91 -11.22 22.99
N ASP A 413 14.49 -11.15 24.26
CA ASP A 413 14.54 -12.27 25.20
C ASP A 413 13.67 -13.45 24.74
N ALA A 414 12.45 -13.16 24.27
CA ALA A 414 11.59 -14.18 23.66
C ALA A 414 12.22 -14.78 22.39
N ALA A 415 12.94 -13.98 21.60
CA ALA A 415 13.60 -14.46 20.39
C ALA A 415 14.78 -15.38 20.72
N ARG A 416 15.53 -15.08 21.78
CA ARG A 416 16.61 -15.94 22.29
C ARG A 416 16.09 -17.31 22.73
N ALA A 417 14.91 -17.37 23.36
CA ALA A 417 14.30 -18.66 23.73
C ALA A 417 13.99 -19.55 22.51
N ILE A 418 13.84 -18.96 21.31
CA ILE A 418 13.60 -19.69 20.06
C ILE A 418 14.91 -20.01 19.33
N LEU A 419 15.84 -19.06 19.27
CA LEU A 419 17.06 -19.14 18.46
C LEU A 419 18.27 -19.73 19.21
N GLY A 420 18.20 -19.79 20.54
CA GLY A 420 19.30 -20.16 21.42
C GLY A 420 20.31 -19.02 21.66
N ASP A 421 21.35 -19.32 22.44
CA ASP A 421 22.38 -18.35 22.84
C ASP A 421 23.54 -18.23 21.84
N GLY A 422 23.47 -18.93 20.70
CA GLY A 422 24.46 -18.80 19.62
C GLY A 422 24.43 -17.41 18.95
N PRO A 423 25.46 -17.06 18.16
CA PRO A 423 25.50 -15.79 17.46
C PRO A 423 24.35 -15.68 16.44
N GLN A 424 23.70 -14.52 16.39
CA GLN A 424 22.59 -14.26 15.47
C GLN A 424 22.92 -13.09 14.53
N ARG A 425 22.61 -13.22 13.24
CA ARG A 425 22.66 -12.10 12.30
C ARG A 425 21.37 -11.30 12.36
N VAL A 426 21.51 -9.98 12.42
CA VAL A 426 20.39 -9.05 12.48
C VAL A 426 20.37 -8.14 11.26
N THR A 427 19.24 -8.06 10.59
CA THR A 427 18.96 -7.03 9.59
C THR A 427 17.85 -6.13 10.11
N VAL A 428 18.08 -4.82 10.08
CA VAL A 428 17.12 -3.82 10.53
C VAL A 428 16.58 -3.06 9.32
N PHE A 429 15.27 -2.92 9.19
CA PHE A 429 14.60 -2.01 8.26
C PHE A 429 13.96 -0.86 9.05
N PRO A 430 14.63 0.30 9.19
CA PRO A 430 14.09 1.44 9.93
C PRO A 430 12.81 2.02 9.33
N GLU A 431 12.57 1.79 8.03
CA GLU A 431 11.41 2.31 7.29
C GLU A 431 10.73 1.17 6.53
N GLY A 432 10.46 0.05 7.21
CA GLY A 432 9.87 -1.15 6.63
C GLY A 432 8.48 -0.91 6.01
N GLY A 433 7.79 0.17 6.38
CA GLY A 433 6.53 0.58 5.76
C GLY A 433 6.64 0.90 4.27
N ILE A 434 7.84 1.29 3.80
CA ILE A 434 8.09 1.67 2.39
C ILE A 434 9.23 0.90 1.74
N THR A 435 10.16 0.32 2.51
CA THR A 435 11.32 -0.43 2.01
C THR A 435 11.04 -1.92 1.87
N PHE A 436 11.79 -2.59 1.01
CA PHE A 436 11.68 -4.04 0.80
C PHE A 436 13.03 -4.65 0.36
N PRO A 437 13.31 -5.92 0.70
CA PRO A 437 14.53 -6.59 0.29
C PRO A 437 14.48 -6.97 -1.18
N VAL A 438 15.61 -6.77 -1.84
CA VAL A 438 15.92 -7.31 -3.16
C VAL A 438 16.91 -8.45 -2.93
N ALA A 439 16.65 -9.62 -3.53
CA ALA A 439 17.58 -10.73 -3.44
C ALA A 439 18.89 -10.35 -4.13
N ALA A 440 20.04 -10.58 -3.47
CA ALA A 440 21.32 -10.57 -4.15
C ALA A 440 21.28 -11.67 -5.24
N GLY A 441 21.51 -11.26 -6.48
CA GLY A 441 21.45 -12.14 -7.66
C GLY A 441 22.57 -13.16 -7.70
#